data_AF-A0A8J6R7F6-F1
#
_entry.id   AF-A0A8J6R7F6-F1
#
_cell.length_a   1.000
_cell.length_b   1.000
_cell.length_c   1.000
_cell.angle_alpha   90.00
_cell.angle_beta   90.00
_cell.angle_gamma   90.00
#
_symmetry.space_group_name_H-M   'P 1'
#
loop_
_entity.id
_entity.type
_entity.pdbx_description
1 polymer ?
#
loop_
_entity_poly.entity_id
_entity_poly.type
_entity_poly.pdbx_seq_one_letter_code
_entity_poly.pdbx_strand_id
1 'polypeptide(L)' 'MVDDLLKRHTLAGKSRSEVIALLGQPGTTDYFQDYDLVYWLGPERGLMSIDSEWLIIRLDAQGRVSEHQLVTD' A
#
# COMPACT_ATOMS: atom_id res chain seq x y z
N MET A 1 10.26 -3.62 -8.07
CA MET A 1 10.02 -2.46 -8.99
C MET A 1 8.82 -1.61 -8.57
N VAL A 2 8.19 -1.89 -7.43
CA VAL A 2 7.21 -0.99 -6.76
C VAL A 2 7.80 -0.43 -5.46
N ASP A 3 8.72 -1.18 -4.86
CA ASP A 3 9.58 -0.83 -3.73
C ASP A 3 10.31 0.48 -3.96
N ASP A 4 10.79 0.70 -5.19
CA ASP A 4 11.54 1.89 -5.55
C ASP A 4 10.60 3.10 -5.71
N LEU A 5 9.35 2.89 -6.14
CA LEU A 5 8.31 3.92 -6.16
C LEU A 5 7.90 4.29 -4.74
N LEU A 6 7.69 3.32 -3.85
CA LEU A 6 7.41 3.58 -2.43
C LEU A 6 8.59 4.20 -1.68
N LYS A 7 9.83 3.83 -2.03
CA LYS A 7 11.04 4.41 -1.44
C LYS A 7 11.35 5.81 -1.99
N ARG A 8 11.06 6.09 -3.27
CA ARG A 8 11.33 7.40 -3.89
C ARG A 8 10.17 8.38 -3.75
N HIS A 9 8.92 7.92 -3.73
CA HIS A 9 7.74 8.74 -3.49
C HIS A 9 7.23 8.51 -2.08
N THR A 10 7.52 9.48 -1.21
CA THR A 10 6.98 9.52 0.15
C THR A 10 5.45 9.56 0.09
N LEU A 11 4.79 8.48 0.52
CA LEU A 11 3.34 8.43 0.69
C LEU A 11 2.90 9.21 1.94
N ALA A 12 3.78 9.33 2.94
CA ALA A 12 3.52 10.06 4.18
C ALA A 12 3.09 11.51 3.92
N GLY A 13 1.97 11.92 4.54
CA GLY A 13 1.38 13.24 4.39
C GLY A 13 0.49 13.44 3.15
N LYS A 14 0.40 12.48 2.23
CA LYS A 14 -0.54 12.54 1.10
C LYS A 14 -1.96 12.27 1.55
N SER A 15 -2.94 12.91 0.93
CA SER A 15 -4.35 12.58 1.15
C SER A 15 -4.74 11.28 0.46
N ARG A 16 -5.79 10.62 0.94
CA ARG A 16 -6.37 9.43 0.30
C ARG A 16 -6.50 9.55 -1.22
N SER A 17 -7.03 10.67 -1.71
CA SER A 17 -7.22 10.89 -3.16
C SER A 17 -5.91 10.98 -3.93
N GLU A 18 -4.86 11.56 -3.35
CA GLU A 18 -3.53 11.61 -3.95
C GLU A 18 -2.91 10.21 -4.05
N VAL A 19 -3.07 9.42 -2.99
CA VAL A 19 -2.64 8.00 -2.98
C VAL A 19 -3.37 7.23 -4.06
N ILE A 20 -4.69 7.40 -4.17
CA ILE A 20 -5.51 6.75 -5.21
C ILE A 20 -5.12 7.22 -6.62
N ALA A 21 -4.78 8.50 -6.80
CA ALA A 21 -4.33 9.02 -8.09
C ALA A 21 -2.96 8.44 -8.51
N LEU A 22 -2.11 8.11 -7.54
CA LEU A 22 -0.78 7.54 -7.78
C LEU A 22 -0.79 6.02 -7.96
N LEU A 23 -1.53 5.31 -7.10
CA LEU A 23 -1.54 3.84 -7.03
C LEU A 23 -2.76 3.20 -7.69
N GLY A 24 -3.80 3.98 -7.96
CA GLY A 24 -5.10 3.49 -8.41
C GLY A 24 -6.07 3.26 -7.26
N GLN A 25 -7.23 2.69 -7.56
CA GLN A 25 -8.24 2.40 -6.55
C GLN A 25 -7.80 1.17 -5.73
N PRO A 26 -7.84 1.22 -4.39
CA PRO A 26 -7.52 0.06 -3.56
C PRO A 26 -8.47 -1.09 -3.92
N GLY A 27 -7.94 -2.31 -3.92
CA GLY A 27 -8.75 -3.50 -4.12
C GLY A 27 -9.66 -3.74 -2.93
N THR A 28 -10.86 -4.25 -3.18
CA THR A 28 -11.71 -4.77 -2.10
C THR A 28 -11.08 -6.07 -1.60
N THR A 29 -10.41 -6.01 -0.46
CA THR A 29 -9.81 -7.17 0.20
C THR A 29 -10.28 -7.24 1.65
N ASP A 30 -10.53 -8.45 2.14
CA ASP A 30 -10.86 -8.70 3.55
C ASP A 30 -9.58 -8.76 4.42
N TYR A 31 -8.41 -8.70 3.80
CA TYR A 31 -7.13 -8.64 4.50
C TYR A 31 -6.87 -7.22 5.03
N PHE A 32 -6.36 -7.12 6.26
CA PHE A 32 -5.96 -5.87 6.91
C PHE A 32 -7.10 -4.84 7.08
N GLN A 33 -8.28 -5.28 7.53
CA GLN A 33 -9.45 -4.41 7.77
C GLN A 33 -9.22 -3.29 8.81
N ASP A 34 -8.15 -3.33 9.61
CA ASP A 34 -7.76 -2.24 10.51
C ASP A 34 -7.21 -1.01 9.76
N TYR A 35 -6.86 -1.16 8.48
CA TYR A 35 -6.23 -0.13 7.66
C TYR A 35 -7.21 0.51 6.68
N ASP A 36 -7.05 1.81 6.43
CA ASP A 36 -7.90 2.58 5.52
C ASP A 36 -7.74 2.21 4.05
N LEU A 37 -6.52 1.87 3.64
CA LEU A 37 -6.20 1.53 2.26
C LEU A 37 -5.25 0.34 2.21
N VAL A 38 -5.61 -0.66 1.42
CA VAL A 38 -4.83 -1.88 1.22
C VAL A 38 -4.64 -2.09 -0.28
N TYR A 39 -3.39 -2.23 -0.70
CA TYR A 39 -3.00 -2.44 -2.09
C TYR A 39 -2.24 -3.75 -2.22
N TRP A 40 -2.71 -4.62 -3.09
CA TRP A 40 -1.95 -5.81 -3.48
C TRP A 40 -0.91 -5.41 -4.52
N LEU A 41 0.36 -5.57 -4.17
CA LEU A 41 1.49 -5.23 -5.04
C LEU A 41 1.85 -6.38 -6.00
N GLY A 42 1.22 -7.53 -5.82
CA GLY A 42 1.44 -8.74 -6.61
C GLY A 42 2.37 -9.73 -5.92
N PRO A 43 2.61 -10.90 -6.55
CA PRO A 43 3.56 -11.88 -6.07
C PRO A 43 4.99 -11.40 -6.32
N GLU A 44 5.91 -11.64 -5.38
CA GLU A 44 7.34 -11.44 -5.63
C GLU A 44 7.79 -12.27 -6.84
N ARG A 45 8.49 -11.63 -7.79
CA ARG A 45 9.04 -12.33 -8.96
C ARG A 45 10.34 -13.05 -8.58
N GLY A 46 10.23 -14.03 -7.68
CA GLY A 46 11.26 -15.03 -7.36
C GLY A 46 10.84 -16.40 -7.90
N LEU A 47 11.77 -17.17 -8.46
CA LEU A 47 11.51 -18.49 -9.08
C LEU A 47 10.88 -19.54 -8.14
N MET A 48 10.77 -19.25 -6.83
CA MET A 48 10.34 -20.16 -5.76
C MET A 48 9.65 -19.45 -4.56
N SER A 49 9.11 -18.22 -4.72
CA SER A 49 8.43 -17.51 -3.62
C SER A 49 7.04 -17.06 -4.09
N ILE A 50 6.00 -17.57 -3.43
CA ILE A 50 4.59 -17.28 -3.72
C ILE A 50 4.08 -16.15 -2.81
N ASP A 51 4.91 -15.66 -1.88
CA ASP A 51 4.54 -14.65 -0.92
C ASP A 51 4.01 -13.39 -1.64
N SER A 52 2.78 -13.05 -1.30
CA SER A 52 2.08 -11.88 -1.82
C SER A 52 2.50 -10.65 -1.05
N GLU A 53 2.88 -9.62 -1.77
CA GLU A 53 3.26 -8.35 -1.15
C GLU A 53 2.06 -7.40 -1.12
N TRP A 54 1.86 -6.80 0.05
CA TRP A 54 0.74 -5.93 0.35
C TRP A 54 1.27 -4.60 0.90
N LEU A 55 0.73 -3.51 0.39
CA LEU A 55 0.93 -2.18 0.93
C LEU A 55 -0.31 -1.78 1.72
N ILE A 56 -0.12 -1.63 3.03
CA ILE A 56 -1.14 -1.15 3.96
C ILE A 56 -0.85 0.29 4.34
N ILE A 57 -1.88 1.12 4.36
CA ILE A 57 -1.78 2.55 4.63
C ILE A 57 -2.87 2.94 5.62
N ARG A 58 -2.47 3.69 6.65
CA ARG A 58 -3.34 4.23 7.68
C ARG A 58 -3.45 5.74 7.53
N LEU A 59 -4.68 6.24 7.55
CA LEU A 59 -4.93 7.65 7.48
C LEU A 59 -5.07 8.24 8.90
N ASP A 60 -4.63 9.47 9.08
CA ASP A 60 -4.89 10.24 10.29
C ASP A 60 -6.30 10.86 10.25
N ALA A 61 -6.72 11.50 11.35
CA ALA A 61 -8.02 12.16 11.47
C ALA A 61 -8.29 13.23 10.38
N GLN A 62 -7.26 13.78 9.75
CA GLN A 62 -7.33 14.75 8.64
C GLN A 62 -7.40 14.06 7.26
N GLY A 63 -7.42 12.73 7.21
CA GLY A 63 -7.49 11.95 5.97
C GLY A 63 -6.18 11.94 5.18
N ARG A 64 -5.03 12.14 5.84
CA ARG A 64 -3.70 12.04 5.24
C ARG A 64 -2.98 10.80 5.73
N VAL A 65 -2.04 10.29 4.95
CA VAL A 65 -1.22 9.13 5.32
C VAL A 65 -0.40 9.48 6.55
N SER A 66 -0.79 8.86 7.67
CA SER A 66 -0.02 8.89 8.91
C SER A 66 1.04 7.81 8.90
N GLU A 67 0.67 6.62 8.42
CA GLU A 67 1.52 5.43 8.44
C GLU A 67 1.30 4.60 7.18
N HIS A 68 2.36 3.94 6.74
CA HIS A 68 2.34 3.03 5.60
C HIS A 68 3.39 1.95 5.84
N GLN A 69 3.03 0.70 5.55
CA GLN A 69 3.92 -0.44 5.73
C GLN A 69 3.76 -1.42 4.58
N LEU A 70 4.86 -2.06 4.21
CA LEU A 70 4.86 -3.22 3.32
C LEU A 70 4.74 -4.47 4.18
N VAL A 71 3.85 -5.38 3.82
CA VAL A 71 3.65 -6.68 4.47
C VAL A 71 3.70 -7.76 3.40
N THR A 72 4.48 -8.80 3.65
CA THR A 72 4.56 -10.00 2.82
C THR A 72 3.89 -11.15 3.57
N ASP A 73 2.98 -11.86 2.90
CA ASP A 73 2.29 -13.08 3.38
C ASP A 73 2.52 -14.26 2.44
#